data_AF-A0A8T7C1T2-F1
#
_entry.id   AF-A0A8T7C1T2-F1
#
_cell.length_a   1.000
_cell.length_b   1.000
_cell.length_c   1.000
_cell.angle_alpha   90.00
_cell.angle_beta   90.00
_cell.angle_gamma   90.00
#
_symmetry.space_group_name_H-M   'P 1'
#
loop_
_entity.id
_entity.type
_entity.pdbx_description
1 polymer ?
#
loop_
_entity_poly.entity_id
_entity_poly.type
_entity_poly.pdbx_seq_one_letter_code
_entity_poly.pdbx_strand_id
1 'polypeptide(L)'
;MPDLIRLTYISKCNFKQTSDASGIEPTVARILLHSRLNNPKKKIGGVLYFGNGYFFQCLEGEADVVNELITKIITDKRHSDVNIRKVMPISRRVFSNWSMKYISLESQVNDLLERHKMKSFNPYKFSEELTEDLIELFVNISDPQSKPDQNYVDQPEAEKGLLQKIKSFFGFSSKSA
;
A
#
# COMPACT_ATOMS: atom_id res chain seq x y z
N MET A 1 0.81 16.46 19.61
CA MET A 1 1.39 15.68 18.49
C MET A 1 0.21 15.15 17.68
N PRO A 2 0.27 15.11 16.34
CA PRO A 2 -0.82 14.52 15.57
C PRO A 2 -0.96 13.04 15.95
N ASP A 3 -2.19 12.60 16.20
CA ASP A 3 -2.53 11.21 16.49
C ASP A 3 -2.53 10.42 15.17
N LEU A 4 -1.33 10.10 14.67
CA LEU A 4 -1.16 9.40 13.41
C LEU A 4 -1.29 7.89 13.61
N ILE A 5 -2.08 7.26 12.74
CA ILE A 5 -2.23 5.82 12.71
C ILE A 5 -1.92 5.25 11.33
N ARG A 6 -1.56 3.97 11.30
CA ARG A 6 -1.68 3.10 10.14
C ARG A 6 -2.80 2.09 10.38
N LEU A 7 -3.75 2.03 9.45
CA LEU A 7 -4.78 1.00 9.39
C LEU A 7 -4.50 0.09 8.19
N THR A 8 -4.35 -1.20 8.45
CA THR A 8 -4.21 -2.24 7.42
C THR A 8 -5.49 -3.07 7.39
N TYR A 9 -6.10 -3.19 6.21
CA TYR A 9 -7.27 -4.03 6.02
C TYR A 9 -7.16 -4.87 4.75
N ILE A 10 -7.95 -5.95 4.73
CA ILE A 10 -8.08 -6.84 3.59
C ILE A 10 -9.56 -7.03 3.24
N SER A 11 -9.86 -7.30 1.97
CA SER A 11 -11.23 -7.59 1.52
C SER A 11 -11.23 -8.46 0.27
N LYS A 12 -12.40 -8.99 -0.11
CA LYS A 12 -12.61 -9.73 -1.37
C LYS A 12 -13.27 -8.84 -2.39
N CYS A 13 -12.84 -8.87 -3.65
CA CYS A 13 -13.60 -8.21 -4.71
C CYS A 13 -15.01 -8.78 -4.84
N ASN A 14 -15.95 -7.91 -5.14
CA ASN A 14 -17.35 -8.25 -5.40
C ASN A 14 -17.75 -7.89 -6.84
N PHE A 15 -16.81 -8.03 -7.76
CA PHE A 15 -16.99 -7.80 -9.19
C PHE A 15 -16.36 -8.93 -9.99
N LYS A 16 -16.85 -9.16 -11.21
CA LYS A 16 -16.25 -10.11 -12.14
C LYS A 16 -14.93 -9.54 -12.63
N GLN A 17 -13.83 -10.22 -12.32
CA GLN A 17 -12.51 -9.83 -12.78
C GLN A 17 -12.43 -9.94 -14.31
N THR A 18 -11.82 -8.92 -14.93
CA THR A 18 -11.55 -8.90 -16.37
C THR A 18 -10.09 -8.52 -16.57
N SER A 19 -9.39 -9.24 -17.43
CA SER A 19 -8.08 -8.84 -17.92
C SER A 19 -8.27 -7.91 -19.12
N ASP A 20 -7.81 -6.67 -19.02
CA ASP A 20 -7.64 -5.79 -20.17
C ASP A 20 -6.16 -5.71 -20.56
N ALA A 21 -5.86 -5.07 -21.70
CA ALA A 21 -4.49 -4.91 -22.18
C ALA A 21 -3.65 -3.92 -21.31
N SER A 22 -4.25 -3.24 -20.33
CA SER A 22 -3.58 -2.22 -19.51
C SER A 22 -2.82 -2.81 -18.32
N GLY A 23 -3.06 -4.08 -17.98
CA GLY A 23 -2.39 -4.78 -16.87
C GLY A 23 -2.96 -4.44 -15.48
N ILE A 24 -3.97 -3.58 -15.39
CA ILE A 24 -4.66 -3.25 -14.14
C ILE A 24 -6.16 -3.52 -14.32
N GLU A 25 -6.80 -4.15 -13.34
CA GLU A 25 -8.24 -4.39 -13.41
C GLU A 25 -9.04 -3.05 -13.45
N PRO A 26 -10.01 -2.87 -14.36
CA PRO A 26 -10.71 -1.60 -14.56
C PRO A 26 -11.42 -1.00 -13.33
N THR A 27 -11.93 -1.84 -12.43
CA THR A 27 -12.56 -1.42 -11.18
C THR A 27 -11.50 -0.95 -10.18
N VAL A 28 -10.36 -1.62 -10.09
CA VAL A 28 -9.18 -1.20 -9.31
C VAL A 28 -8.64 0.13 -9.83
N ALA A 29 -8.52 0.30 -11.15
CA ALA A 29 -8.10 1.57 -11.76
C ALA A 29 -9.01 2.74 -11.35
N ARG A 30 -10.33 2.51 -11.30
CA ARG A 30 -11.30 3.51 -10.81
C ARG A 30 -11.16 3.77 -9.30
N ILE A 31 -10.89 2.75 -8.48
CA ILE A 31 -10.60 2.93 -7.04
C ILE A 31 -9.37 3.82 -6.87
N LEU A 32 -8.29 3.54 -7.61
CA LEU A 32 -7.05 4.32 -7.57
C LEU A 32 -7.27 5.78 -7.98
N LEU A 33 -8.01 6.01 -9.06
CA LEU A 33 -8.36 7.37 -9.51
C LEU A 33 -9.08 8.15 -8.40
N HIS A 34 -10.12 7.58 -7.79
CA HIS A 34 -10.85 8.24 -6.70
C HIS A 34 -9.98 8.45 -5.46
N SER A 35 -9.11 7.48 -5.13
CA SER A 35 -8.21 7.57 -3.98
C SER A 35 -7.22 8.71 -4.19
N ARG A 36 -6.58 8.79 -5.36
CA ARG A 36 -5.60 9.83 -5.70
C ARG A 36 -6.20 11.23 -5.80
N LEU A 37 -7.50 11.34 -6.13
CA LEU A 37 -8.21 12.62 -6.14
C LEU A 37 -8.64 13.10 -4.74
N ASN A 38 -8.98 12.18 -3.83
CA ASN A 38 -9.61 12.51 -2.54
C ASN A 38 -8.63 12.49 -1.37
N ASN A 39 -7.70 11.53 -1.34
CA ASN A 39 -6.77 11.32 -0.23
C ASN A 39 -5.87 12.54 0.05
N PRO A 40 -5.34 13.29 -0.96
CA PRO A 40 -4.54 14.48 -0.70
C PRO A 40 -5.28 15.55 0.11
N LYS A 41 -6.57 15.76 -0.18
CA LYS A 41 -7.42 16.75 0.51
C LYS A 41 -7.59 16.46 1.99
N LYS A 42 -7.41 15.19 2.37
CA LYS A 42 -7.53 14.67 3.73
C LYS A 42 -6.17 14.32 4.35
N LYS A 43 -5.05 14.59 3.66
CA LYS A 43 -3.71 14.15 4.06
C LYS A 43 -3.68 12.65 4.39
N ILE A 44 -4.30 11.84 3.55
CA ILE A 44 -4.24 10.37 3.65
C ILE A 44 -3.20 9.88 2.65
N GLY A 45 -2.32 8.99 3.11
CA GLY A 45 -1.40 8.27 2.26
C GLY A 45 -1.58 6.76 2.41
N GLY A 46 -0.87 5.97 1.62
CA GLY A 46 -0.94 4.53 1.76
C GLY A 46 -0.53 3.74 0.54
N VAL A 47 -0.87 2.45 0.57
CA VAL A 47 -0.66 1.51 -0.53
C VAL A 47 -1.88 0.63 -0.70
N LEU A 48 -2.23 0.36 -1.95
CA LEU A 48 -3.23 -0.60 -2.38
C LEU A 48 -2.55 -1.67 -3.23
N TYR A 49 -2.79 -2.94 -2.89
CA TYR A 49 -2.48 -4.08 -3.74
C TYR A 49 -3.75 -4.88 -4.02
N PHE A 50 -3.89 -5.31 -5.27
CA PHE A 50 -4.96 -6.19 -5.71
C PHE A 50 -4.35 -7.39 -6.42
N GLY A 51 -4.66 -8.58 -5.92
CA GLY A 51 -4.16 -9.83 -6.49
C GLY A 51 -5.10 -10.99 -6.17
N ASN A 52 -5.30 -11.88 -7.14
CA ASN A 52 -6.12 -13.09 -6.96
C ASN A 52 -7.52 -12.84 -6.37
N GLY A 53 -8.13 -11.68 -6.69
CA GLY A 53 -9.44 -11.26 -6.19
C GLY A 53 -9.48 -10.70 -4.78
N TYR A 54 -8.32 -10.43 -4.17
CA TYR A 54 -8.23 -9.87 -2.84
C TYR A 54 -7.59 -8.50 -2.86
N PHE A 55 -8.12 -7.63 -2.00
CA PHE A 55 -7.51 -6.36 -1.67
C PHE A 55 -6.66 -6.48 -0.42
N PHE A 56 -5.52 -5.80 -0.43
CA PHE A 56 -4.73 -5.48 0.75
C PHE A 56 -4.43 -3.99 0.69
N GLN A 57 -4.82 -3.24 1.73
CA GLN A 57 -4.65 -1.81 1.75
C GLN A 57 -4.17 -1.32 3.11
N CYS A 58 -3.16 -0.44 3.08
CA CYS A 58 -2.73 0.35 4.22
C CYS A 58 -3.16 1.80 4.03
N LEU A 59 -3.70 2.42 5.08
CA LEU A 59 -4.06 3.82 5.16
C LEU A 59 -3.26 4.48 6.28
N GLU A 60 -2.61 5.60 5.98
CA GLU A 60 -1.87 6.42 6.96
C GLU A 60 -2.46 7.82 7.02
N GLY A 61 -2.68 8.33 8.23
CA GLY A 61 -3.26 9.66 8.45
C GLY A 61 -3.59 9.91 9.91
N GLU A 62 -4.19 11.07 10.19
CA GLU A 62 -4.75 11.35 11.51
C GLU A 62 -5.87 10.34 11.83
N ALA A 63 -5.94 9.89 13.08
CA ALA A 63 -6.82 8.81 13.52
C ALA A 63 -8.27 9.03 13.10
N ASP A 64 -8.84 10.20 13.41
CA ASP A 64 -10.23 10.53 13.08
C ASP A 64 -10.49 10.52 11.56
N VAL A 65 -9.52 10.99 10.78
CA VAL A 65 -9.61 11.08 9.32
C VAL A 65 -9.55 9.69 8.67
N VAL A 66 -8.68 8.81 9.17
CA VAL A 66 -8.58 7.42 8.73
C VAL A 66 -9.81 6.62 9.16
N ASN A 67 -10.30 6.84 10.39
CA ASN A 67 -11.53 6.22 10.91
C ASN A 67 -12.77 6.65 10.10
N GLU A 68 -12.88 7.92 9.72
CA GLU A 68 -13.96 8.38 8.84
C GLU A 68 -13.86 7.71 7.46
N LEU A 69 -12.66 7.59 6.89
CA LEU A 69 -12.48 6.95 5.59
C LEU A 69 -12.84 5.45 5.62
N ILE A 70 -12.39 4.70 6.64
CA ILE A 70 -12.65 3.27 6.70
C ILE A 70 -14.15 2.97 6.83
N THR A 71 -14.93 3.83 7.48
CA THR A 71 -16.40 3.65 7.55
C THR A 71 -17.06 3.67 6.17
N LYS A 72 -16.57 4.51 5.26
CA LYS A 72 -17.04 4.58 3.87
C LYS A 72 -16.58 3.37 3.08
N ILE A 73 -15.31 3.00 3.23
CA ILE A 73 -14.70 1.86 2.57
C ILE A 73 -15.43 0.56 2.93
N ILE A 74 -15.75 0.32 4.20
CA ILE A 74 -16.45 -0.92 4.63
C ILE A 74 -17.78 -1.13 3.89
N THR A 75 -18.46 -0.05 3.52
CA THR A 75 -19.76 -0.10 2.81
C THR A 75 -19.65 -0.11 1.28
N ASP A 76 -18.43 -0.06 0.72
CA ASP A 76 -18.23 -0.02 -0.72
C ASP A 76 -18.65 -1.34 -1.39
N LYS A 77 -19.61 -1.28 -2.32
CA LYS A 77 -20.17 -2.47 -2.97
C LYS A 77 -19.18 -3.23 -3.85
N ARG A 78 -18.03 -2.64 -4.18
CA ARG A 78 -16.99 -3.27 -5.02
C ARG A 78 -16.20 -4.34 -4.27
N HIS A 79 -16.34 -4.44 -2.95
CA HIS A 79 -15.73 -5.50 -2.15
C HIS A 79 -16.66 -6.02 -1.05
N SER A 80 -16.23 -7.07 -0.37
CA SER A 80 -16.94 -7.71 0.75
C SER A 80 -15.94 -8.33 1.72
N ASP A 81 -16.43 -8.88 2.83
CA ASP A 81 -15.62 -9.56 3.85
C ASP A 81 -14.46 -8.72 4.41
N VAL A 82 -14.69 -7.42 4.61
CA VAL A 82 -13.66 -6.49 5.08
C VAL A 82 -13.16 -6.91 6.47
N ASN A 83 -11.85 -7.16 6.58
CA ASN A 83 -11.20 -7.54 7.83
C ASN A 83 -10.08 -6.53 8.13
N ILE A 84 -10.22 -5.80 9.24
CA ILE A 84 -9.17 -4.92 9.74
C ILE A 84 -8.12 -5.81 10.40
N ARG A 85 -6.94 -5.86 9.78
CA ARG A 85 -5.83 -6.69 10.26
C ARG A 85 -5.09 -6.04 11.42
N LYS A 86 -4.84 -4.73 11.32
CA LYS A 86 -4.05 -4.00 12.31
C LYS A 86 -4.40 -2.53 12.27
N VAL A 87 -4.51 -1.93 13.45
CA VAL A 87 -4.51 -0.47 13.64
C VAL A 87 -3.41 -0.19 14.64
N MET A 88 -2.46 0.67 14.27
CA MET A 88 -1.35 1.01 15.16
C MET A 88 -1.00 2.50 15.06
N PRO A 89 -0.58 3.12 16.17
CA PRO A 89 0.00 4.45 16.13
C PRO A 89 1.33 4.41 15.36
N ILE A 90 1.62 5.47 14.61
CA ILE A 90 2.87 5.64 13.87
C ILE A 90 3.51 6.98 14.20
N SER A 91 4.83 7.01 14.35
CA SER A 91 5.56 8.27 14.56
C SER A 91 5.78 9.05 13.27
N ARG A 92 5.81 8.35 12.12
CA ARG A 92 5.94 8.92 10.78
C ARG A 92 5.23 8.05 9.75
N ARG A 93 4.79 8.69 8.66
CA ARG A 93 4.24 8.03 7.48
C ARG A 93 5.37 7.36 6.69
N VAL A 94 5.19 6.12 6.27
CA VAL A 94 6.15 5.42 5.39
C VAL A 94 5.74 5.50 3.92
N PHE A 95 4.48 5.86 3.65
CA PHE A 95 3.96 6.13 2.31
C PHE A 95 3.80 7.64 2.04
N SER A 96 4.63 8.48 2.66
CA SER A 96 4.53 9.96 2.62
C SER A 96 4.61 10.59 1.23
N ASN A 97 5.14 9.90 0.23
CA ASN A 97 5.20 10.36 -1.16
C ASN A 97 3.99 9.92 -2.01
N TRP A 98 3.01 9.24 -1.41
CA TRP A 98 1.92 8.59 -2.14
C TRP A 98 0.58 8.81 -1.45
N SER A 99 -0.35 9.46 -2.14
CA SER A 99 -1.73 9.51 -1.65
C SER A 99 -2.40 8.14 -1.73
N MET A 100 -2.01 7.34 -2.74
CA MET A 100 -2.28 5.90 -2.82
C MET A 100 -1.31 5.22 -3.80
N LYS A 101 -0.27 4.58 -3.24
CA LYS A 101 0.66 3.76 -4.02
C LYS A 101 -0.08 2.54 -4.57
N TYR A 102 0.16 2.22 -5.84
CA TYR A 102 -0.28 0.95 -6.42
C TYR A 102 0.95 0.15 -6.82
N ILE A 103 0.89 -1.17 -6.57
CA ILE A 103 1.96 -2.11 -6.89
C ILE A 103 1.44 -3.03 -7.99
N SER A 104 1.97 -2.91 -9.21
CA SER A 104 1.65 -3.82 -10.33
C SER A 104 2.62 -5.00 -10.44
N LEU A 105 3.65 -5.01 -9.60
CA LEU A 105 4.78 -5.94 -9.66
C LEU A 105 4.47 -7.29 -8.99
N GLU A 106 3.77 -8.16 -9.73
CA GLU A 106 3.37 -9.49 -9.24
C GLU A 106 4.58 -10.38 -8.87
N SER A 107 5.72 -10.26 -9.57
CA SER A 107 6.88 -11.14 -9.33
C SER A 107 7.45 -11.04 -7.92
N GLN A 108 7.68 -9.82 -7.40
CA GLN A 108 8.25 -9.64 -6.07
C GLN A 108 7.28 -10.08 -4.96
N VAL A 109 5.97 -9.89 -5.20
CA VAL A 109 4.95 -10.40 -4.29
C VAL A 109 4.97 -11.93 -4.31
N ASN A 110 5.05 -12.54 -5.49
CA ASN A 110 5.14 -14.00 -5.62
C ASN A 110 6.40 -14.57 -4.94
N ASP A 111 7.57 -13.95 -5.12
CA ASP A 111 8.81 -14.33 -4.45
C ASP A 111 8.65 -14.31 -2.91
N LEU A 112 8.00 -13.27 -2.38
CA LEU A 112 7.71 -13.18 -0.95
C LEU A 112 6.76 -14.30 -0.50
N LEU A 113 5.69 -14.55 -1.26
CA LEU A 113 4.73 -15.61 -0.95
C LEU A 113 5.41 -16.99 -0.94
N GLU A 114 6.29 -17.27 -1.89
CA GLU A 114 7.03 -18.53 -1.97
C GLU A 114 7.92 -18.76 -0.74
N ARG A 115 8.63 -17.72 -0.28
CA ARG A 115 9.44 -17.78 0.96
C ARG A 115 8.60 -18.15 2.19
N HIS A 116 7.35 -17.72 2.21
CA HIS A 116 6.36 -18.03 3.25
C HIS A 116 5.51 -19.27 2.95
N LYS A 117 5.89 -20.08 1.94
CA LYS A 117 5.20 -21.32 1.53
C LYS A 117 3.73 -21.10 1.12
N MET A 118 3.40 -19.91 0.61
CA MET A 118 2.08 -19.55 0.11
C MET A 118 2.00 -19.75 -1.40
N LYS A 119 0.98 -20.48 -1.85
CA LYS A 119 0.77 -20.80 -3.28
C LYS A 119 0.12 -19.67 -4.09
N SER A 120 -0.51 -18.72 -3.43
CA SER A 120 -1.26 -17.63 -4.06
C SER A 120 -1.47 -16.50 -3.08
N PHE A 121 -1.73 -15.31 -3.60
CA PHE A 121 -2.14 -14.19 -2.79
C PHE A 121 -3.53 -14.47 -2.19
N ASN A 122 -3.59 -14.75 -0.90
CA ASN A 122 -4.83 -14.84 -0.13
C ASN A 122 -4.56 -14.30 1.27
N PRO A 123 -4.79 -12.99 1.48
CA PRO A 123 -4.36 -12.34 2.70
C PRO A 123 -5.17 -12.77 3.93
N TYR A 124 -6.28 -13.50 3.76
CA TYR A 124 -7.01 -14.14 4.86
C TYR A 124 -6.21 -15.25 5.54
N LYS A 125 -5.24 -15.83 4.83
CA LYS A 125 -4.39 -16.94 5.30
C LYS A 125 -2.99 -16.51 5.74
N PHE A 126 -2.65 -15.23 5.63
CA PHE A 126 -1.32 -14.75 6.00
C PHE A 126 -1.14 -14.73 7.52
N SER A 127 0.05 -15.11 7.97
CA SER A 127 0.50 -14.85 9.34
C SER A 127 0.71 -13.36 9.55
N GLU A 128 0.87 -12.94 10.81
CA GLU A 128 1.27 -11.57 11.12
C GLU A 128 2.65 -11.26 10.51
N GLU A 129 3.60 -12.20 10.60
CA GLU A 129 4.94 -12.08 10.01
C GLU A 129 4.90 -11.81 8.49
N LEU A 130 4.16 -12.62 7.72
CA LEU A 130 4.00 -12.39 6.27
C LEU A 130 3.30 -11.05 5.98
N THR A 131 2.37 -10.63 6.85
CA THR A 131 1.69 -9.34 6.69
C THR A 131 2.65 -8.17 6.85
N GLU A 132 3.53 -8.22 7.84
CA GLU A 132 4.55 -7.18 8.06
C GLU A 132 5.62 -7.19 6.95
N ASP A 133 6.11 -8.36 6.54
CA ASP A 133 7.04 -8.49 5.42
C ASP A 133 6.47 -7.93 4.11
N LEU A 134 5.16 -8.12 3.89
CA LEU A 134 4.47 -7.57 2.72
C LEU A 134 4.41 -6.03 2.77
N ILE A 135 4.18 -5.47 3.96
CA ILE A 135 4.21 -4.01 4.15
C ILE A 135 5.63 -3.48 3.90
N GLU A 136 6.65 -4.13 4.45
CA GLU A 136 8.05 -3.76 4.22
C GLU A 136 8.43 -3.82 2.73
N LEU A 137 8.01 -4.88 2.03
CA LEU A 137 8.16 -4.99 0.59
C LEU A 137 7.51 -3.79 -0.11
N PHE A 138 6.27 -3.45 0.24
CA PHE A 138 5.55 -2.34 -0.37
C PHE A 138 6.15 -0.97 -0.06
N VAL A 139 6.82 -0.79 1.07
CA VAL A 139 7.57 0.43 1.37
C VAL A 139 8.77 0.56 0.45
N ASN A 140 9.54 -0.53 0.30
CA ASN A 140 10.85 -0.50 -0.35
C ASN A 140 10.80 -0.69 -1.87
N ILE A 141 9.74 -1.32 -2.39
CA ILE A 141 9.63 -1.59 -3.83
C ILE A 141 9.52 -0.28 -4.60
N SER A 142 10.44 -0.05 -5.53
CA SER A 142 10.34 1.04 -6.48
C SER A 142 9.64 0.50 -7.72
N ASP A 143 8.36 0.81 -7.88
CA ASP A 143 7.60 0.48 -9.08
C ASP A 143 7.75 1.64 -10.09
N PRO A 144 8.44 1.45 -11.23
CA PRO A 144 8.67 2.50 -12.22
C PRO A 144 7.39 3.04 -12.87
N GLN A 145 6.32 2.24 -12.87
CA GLN A 145 5.02 2.64 -13.43
C GLN A 145 4.19 3.44 -12.43
N SER A 146 4.49 3.28 -11.14
CA SER A 146 3.98 4.13 -10.08
C SER A 146 4.76 5.45 -10.12
N LYS A 147 4.09 6.58 -10.32
CA LYS A 147 4.69 7.92 -10.14
C LYS A 147 4.12 8.53 -8.86
N PRO A 148 4.95 9.09 -7.96
CA PRO A 148 4.47 9.87 -6.83
C PRO A 148 3.48 10.92 -7.34
N ASP A 149 2.38 11.12 -6.61
CA ASP A 149 1.39 12.11 -7.02
C ASP A 149 2.07 13.49 -7.04
N GLN A 150 2.09 14.18 -8.19
CA GLN A 150 2.81 15.45 -8.36
C GLN A 150 2.42 16.53 -7.34
N ASN A 151 1.28 16.37 -6.66
CA ASN A 151 0.71 17.31 -5.70
C ASN A 151 0.62 16.76 -4.26
N TYR A 152 1.23 15.60 -3.95
CA TYR A 152 1.24 15.04 -2.60
C TYR A 152 2.61 15.27 -1.95
N VAL A 153 2.76 16.42 -1.28
CA VAL A 153 3.97 16.76 -0.51
C VAL A 153 3.56 16.99 0.95
N ASP A 154 3.76 15.97 1.78
CA ASP A 154 3.76 16.07 3.25
C ASP A 154 5.18 15.76 3.76
N GLN A 155 6.19 16.38 3.15
CA GLN A 155 7.59 16.28 3.61
C GLN A 155 7.87 17.39 4.63
N PRO A 156 8.27 17.07 5.87
CA PRO A 156 9.09 18.00 6.63
C PRO A 156 10.45 18.11 5.92
N GLU A 157 10.91 19.32 5.65
CA GLU A 157 12.11 19.64 4.85
C GLU A 157 13.42 18.96 5.31
N ALA A 158 13.45 18.32 6.47
CA ALA A 158 14.64 17.79 7.13
C ALA A 158 15.12 16.39 6.67
N GLU A 159 14.31 15.59 5.96
CA GLU A 159 14.63 14.16 5.75
C GLU A 159 15.46 13.82 4.50
N LYS A 160 15.75 14.79 3.61
CA LYS A 160 16.61 14.55 2.43
C LYS A 160 18.01 14.03 2.81
N GLY A 161 18.52 14.40 3.99
CA GLY A 161 19.83 13.96 4.47
C GLY A 161 19.87 12.54 5.07
N LEU A 162 18.73 12.03 5.55
CA LEU A 162 18.69 10.74 6.26
C LEU A 162 18.64 9.55 5.28
N LEU A 163 17.88 9.69 4.19
CA LEU A 163 17.82 8.69 3.12
C LEU A 163 19.17 8.55 2.39
N GLN A 164 19.96 9.62 2.32
CA GLN A 164 21.31 9.58 1.78
C GLN A 164 22.26 8.80 2.68
N LYS A 165 22.10 8.92 4.01
CA LYS A 165 22.88 8.15 5.01
C LYS A 165 22.49 6.66 5.06
N ILE A 166 21.21 6.33 4.90
CA ILE A 166 20.76 4.92 4.87
C ILE A 166 21.27 4.21 3.61
N LYS A 167 21.26 4.87 2.45
CA LYS A 167 21.83 4.33 1.21
C LYS A 167 23.34 4.11 1.29
N SER A 168 24.08 4.93 2.05
CA SER A 168 25.51 4.70 2.28
C SER A 168 25.79 3.57 3.27
N PHE A 169 24.83 3.22 4.14
CA PHE A 169 25.01 2.18 5.16
C PHE A 169 24.75 0.77 4.61
N PHE A 170 23.79 0.63 3.68
CA PHE A 170 23.52 -0.62 2.97
C PHE A 170 24.22 -0.64 1.62
N GLY A 171 25.54 -0.73 1.65
CA GLY A 171 26.37 -0.83 0.46
C GLY A 171 26.05 -2.08 -0.37
N PHE A 172 25.32 -1.92 -1.47
CA PHE A 172 25.33 -2.88 -2.57
C PHE A 172 26.71 -2.84 -3.22
N SER A 173 27.55 -3.80 -2.87
CA SER A 173 28.76 -4.09 -3.63
C SER A 173 28.33 -4.69 -4.97
N SER A 174 28.42 -3.89 -6.03
CA SER A 174 28.42 -4.40 -7.40
C SER A 174 29.67 -5.27 -7.57
N LYS A 175 29.50 -6.58 -7.72
CA LYS A 175 30.53 -7.41 -8.35
C LYS A 175 30.30 -7.43 -9.85
N SER A 176 31.30 -6.94 -10.57
CA SER A 176 31.48 -6.99 -12.01
C SER A 176 31.46 -8.42 -12.55
N ALA A 177 30.94 -8.57 -13.77
CA ALA A 177 31.55 -9.32 -14.86
C ALA A 177 31.25 -8.56 -16.16
#